data_AF-A0A0D0C8K2-F1
#
_entry.id   AF-A0A0D0C8K2-F1
#
_cell.length_a   1.000
_cell.length_b   1.000
_cell.length_c   1.000
_cell.angle_alpha   90.00
_cell.angle_beta   90.00
_cell.angle_gamma   90.00
#
_symmetry.space_group_name_H-M   'P 1'
#
loop_
_entity.id
_entity.type
_entity.pdbx_description
1 polymer ?
#
loop_
_entity_poly.entity_id
_entity_poly.type
_entity_poly.pdbx_seq_one_letter_code
_entity_poly.pdbx_strand_id
1 'polypeptide(L)' 'TELLAFMVVSSKVKNSIISLYPTNQLPDNCPPLLPPEIVGLLSWTCSMTEEAAEACWSAMQDTIWEQDDV' A
#
# COMPACT_ATOMS: atom_id res chain seq x y z
N THR A 1 4.57 12.10 11.93
CA THR A 1 3.29 12.28 11.21
C THR A 1 2.93 10.94 10.60
N GLU A 2 1.74 10.42 10.88
CA GLU A 2 1.29 9.06 10.51
C GLU A 2 1.36 8.79 8.99
N LEU A 3 1.22 9.84 8.16
CA LEU A 3 1.41 9.80 6.70
C LEU A 3 2.81 9.38 6.25
N LEU A 4 3.88 9.81 6.94
CA LEU A 4 5.25 9.40 6.59
C LEU A 4 5.48 7.93 6.93
N ALA A 5 4.91 7.47 8.05
CA ALA A 5 4.94 6.06 8.43
C ALA A 5 4.17 5.21 7.41
N PHE A 6 2.99 5.68 6.98
CA PHE A 6 2.19 5.03 5.94
C PHE A 6 2.97 4.85 4.65
N MET A 7 3.61 5.91 4.12
CA MET A 7 4.44 5.79 2.92
C MET A 7 5.55 4.74 3.08
N VAL A 8 6.32 4.81 4.16
CA VAL A 8 7.46 3.90 4.39
C VAL A 8 7.00 2.44 4.54
N VAL A 9 5.88 2.21 5.23
CA VAL A 9 5.34 0.86 5.42
C VAL A 9 4.78 0.34 4.09
N SER A 10 3.97 1.14 3.39
CA SER A 10 3.39 0.82 2.09
C SER A 10 4.45 0.46 1.04
N SER A 11 5.53 1.23 0.93
CA SER A 11 6.64 0.91 0.01
C SER A 11 7.36 -0.39 0.39
N LYS A 12 7.44 -0.74 1.69
CA LYS A 12 8.03 -2.01 2.14
C LYS A 12 7.13 -3.21 1.88
N VAL A 13 5.82 -3.04 1.98
CA VAL A 13 4.85 -4.12 1.73
C VAL A 13 4.46 -4.23 0.26
N LYS A 14 4.91 -3.32 -0.63
CA LYS A 14 4.73 -3.39 -2.10
C LYS A 14 5.04 -4.78 -2.65
N ASN A 15 6.19 -5.36 -2.28
CA ASN A 15 6.57 -6.71 -2.71
C ASN A 15 5.65 -7.81 -2.16
N SER A 16 5.15 -7.65 -0.93
CA SER A 16 4.17 -8.56 -0.34
C SER A 16 2.81 -8.45 -1.02
N ILE A 17 2.38 -7.24 -1.38
CA ILE A 17 1.16 -6.98 -2.16
C ILE A 17 1.26 -7.71 -3.51
N ILE A 18 2.34 -7.52 -4.26
CA ILE A 18 2.55 -8.18 -5.56
C ILE A 18 2.51 -9.72 -5.41
N SER A 19 3.11 -10.25 -4.33
CA SER A 19 3.10 -11.70 -4.06
C SER A 19 1.73 -12.26 -3.69
N LEU A 20 0.80 -11.44 -3.18
CA LEU A 20 -0.55 -11.86 -2.80
C LEU A 20 -1.52 -11.82 -3.98
N TYR A 21 -1.22 -11.06 -5.03
CA TYR A 21 -2.06 -10.97 -6.20
C TYR A 21 -1.83 -12.14 -7.18
N PRO A 22 -2.87 -12.58 -7.91
CA PRO A 22 -2.73 -13.64 -8.89
C PRO A 22 -1.76 -13.22 -9.99
N THR A 23 -1.04 -14.20 -10.53
CA THR A 23 0.13 -14.11 -11.43
C THR A 23 -0.01 -13.24 -12.68
N ASN A 24 -1.21 -12.71 -12.95
CA ASN A 24 -1.50 -11.79 -14.07
C ASN A 24 -1.32 -10.31 -13.71
N GLN A 25 -1.01 -9.99 -12.45
CA GLN A 25 -0.79 -8.62 -12.04
C GLN A 25 0.66 -8.22 -12.30
N LEU A 26 0.84 -7.28 -13.23
CA LEU A 26 2.15 -6.75 -13.56
C LEU A 26 2.71 -5.94 -12.38
N PRO A 27 4.00 -6.08 -12.04
CA PRO A 27 4.65 -5.30 -10.97
C PRO A 27 4.53 -3.79 -11.17
N ASP A 28 4.36 -3.34 -12.41
CA ASP A 28 4.24 -1.93 -12.79
C ASP A 28 2.83 -1.38 -12.61
N ASN A 29 1.83 -2.24 -12.41
CA ASN A 29 0.45 -1.84 -12.24
C ASN A 29 0.07 -1.89 -10.76
N CYS A 30 -0.19 -0.70 -10.19
CA CYS A 30 -0.71 -0.59 -8.85
C CYS A 30 -2.07 -1.31 -8.74
N PRO A 31 -2.26 -2.20 -7.74
CA PRO A 31 -3.58 -2.75 -7.47
C PRO A 31 -4.57 -1.63 -7.14
N PRO A 32 -5.79 -1.66 -7.68
CA PRO A 32 -6.80 -0.64 -7.41
C PRO A 32 -7.36 -0.70 -5.98
N LEU A 33 -7.16 -1.82 -5.27
CA LEU A 33 -7.59 -2.04 -3.89
C LEU A 33 -6.46 -2.74 -3.15
N LEU A 34 -6.34 -2.53 -1.85
CA LEU A 34 -5.41 -3.31 -1.03
C LEU A 34 -6.07 -4.62 -0.58
N PRO A 35 -5.29 -5.71 -0.44
CA PRO A 35 -5.76 -6.89 0.27
C PRO A 35 -6.13 -6.51 1.72
N PRO A 36 -7.21 -7.07 2.30
CA PRO A 36 -7.65 -6.76 3.67
C PRO A 36 -6.55 -6.94 4.73
N GLU A 37 -5.67 -7.92 4.52
CA GLU A 37 -4.52 -8.19 5.39
C GLU A 37 -3.53 -7.03 5.43
N ILE A 38 -3.34 -6.36 4.29
CA ILE A 38 -2.44 -5.20 4.16
C ILE A 38 -3.10 -3.94 4.75
N VAL A 39 -4.41 -3.77 4.55
CA VAL A 39 -5.17 -2.68 5.19
C VAL A 39 -5.09 -2.79 6.71
N GLY A 40 -5.31 -3.98 7.26
CA GLY A 40 -5.19 -4.22 8.71
C GLY A 40 -3.77 -3.95 9.24
N LEU A 41 -2.74 -4.36 8.48
CA LEU A 41 -1.35 -4.09 8.85
C LEU A 41 -1.02 -2.59 8.83
N LEU A 42 -1.49 -1.84 7.83
CA LEU A 42 -1.28 -0.40 7.71
C LEU A 42 -2.03 0.37 8.81
N SER A 43 -3.29 0.00 9.05
CA SER A 43 -4.13 0.50 10.14
C SER A 43 -3.42 0.35 11.49
N TRP A 44 -2.96 -0.87 11.81
CA TRP A 44 -2.26 -1.16 13.07
C TRP A 44 -0.91 -0.45 13.17
N THR A 45 -0.09 -0.50 12.12
CA THR A 45 1.27 0.06 12.14
C THR A 45 1.26 1.59 12.17
N CYS A 46 0.31 2.21 11.48
CA CYS A 46 0.21 3.67 11.37
C CYS A 46 -0.80 4.26 12.37
N SER A 47 -1.34 3.46 13.30
CA SER A 47 -2.31 3.88 14.32
C SER A 47 -3.51 4.65 13.73
N MET A 48 -4.00 4.21 12.57
CA MET A 48 -5.12 4.82 11.85
C MET A 48 -6.26 3.82 11.69
N THR A 49 -7.47 4.29 11.37
CA THR A 49 -8.57 3.39 11.03
C THR A 49 -8.34 2.72 9.69
N GLU A 50 -8.96 1.57 9.46
CA GLU A 50 -8.92 0.89 8.14
C GLU A 50 -9.45 1.81 7.03
N GLU A 51 -10.53 2.54 7.31
CA GLU A 51 -11.10 3.54 6.39
C GLU A 51 -10.11 4.68 6.06
N ALA A 52 -9.34 5.13 7.05
CA ALA A 52 -8.28 6.11 6.83
C ALA A 52 -7.11 5.51 6.03
N ALA A 53 -6.74 4.25 6.28
CA ALA A 53 -5.71 3.56 5.53
C ALA A 53 -6.11 3.36 4.05
N GLU A 54 -7.37 3.02 3.78
CA GLU A 54 -7.91 2.92 2.42
C GLU A 54 -7.96 4.29 1.71
N ALA A 55 -8.38 5.34 2.41
CA ALA A 55 -8.37 6.69 1.89
C ALA A 55 -6.95 7.18 1.58
N CYS A 56 -5.98 6.89 2.46
CA CYS A 56 -4.57 7.18 2.25
C CYS A 56 -3.99 6.38 1.07
N TRP A 57 -4.34 5.11 0.94
CA TRP A 57 -3.94 4.29 -0.19
C TRP A 57 -4.49 4.88 -1.49
N SER A 58 -5.80 5.12 -1.58
CA SER A 58 -6.44 5.69 -2.78
C SER A 58 -5.80 7.01 -3.23
N ALA A 59 -5.38 7.86 -2.27
CA ALA A 59 -4.74 9.14 -2.54
C ALA A 59 -3.25 9.05 -2.92
N MET A 60 -2.54 8.02 -2.46
CA MET A 60 -1.07 7.94 -2.55
C MET A 60 -0.54 6.72 -3.31
N GLN A 61 -1.41 5.82 -3.74
CA GLN A 61 -1.05 4.56 -4.38
C GLN A 61 -0.11 4.79 -5.57
N ASP A 62 -0.42 5.76 -6.43
CA ASP A 62 0.41 6.07 -7.61
C ASP A 62 1.81 6.55 -7.17
N THR A 63 1.88 7.44 -6.17
CA THR A 63 3.15 7.95 -5.62
C THR A 63 3.98 6.85 -4.94
N ILE A 64 3.34 5.92 -4.23
CA ILE A 64 4.01 4.78 -3.59
C ILE A 64 4.50 3.78 -4.64
N TRP A 65 3.75 3.61 -5.73
CA TRP A 65 4.04 2.63 -6.76
C TRP A 65 5.12 3.10 -7.75
N GLU A 66 5.11 4.39 -8.13
CA GLU A 66 6.09 5.04 -9.01
C GLU A 66 7.46 5.29 -8.35
N GLN A 67 7.60 5.11 -7.03
CA GLN A 67 8.83 5.41 -6.30
C GLN A 67 10.03 4.48 -6.59
N ASP A 68 9.88 3.45 -7.42
CA ASP A 68 10.97 2.51 -7.79
C ASP A 68 11.84 2.97 -8.98
N ASP A 69 11.68 4.20 -9.47
CA ASP A 69 12.36 4.71 -10.67
C ASP A 69 13.75 5.36 -10.42
N VAL A 70 14.45 5.04 -9.33
CA VAL A 70 15.81 5.57 -9.04
C VAL A 70 16.80 4.50 -8.56
#